data_AF-A0A136A5F4-F1
#
_entry.id   AF-A0A136A5F4-F1
#
_cell.length_a   1.000
_cell.length_b   1.000
_cell.length_c   1.000
_cell.angle_alpha   90.00
_cell.angle_beta   90.00
_cell.angle_gamma   90.00
#
_symmetry.space_group_name_H-M   'P 1'
#
loop_
_entity.id
_entity.type
_entity.pdbx_description
1 polymer ?
#
loop_
_entity_poly.entity_id
_entity_poly.type
_entity_poly.pdbx_seq_one_letter_code
_entity_poly.pdbx_strand_id
1 'polypeptide(L)'
;MSQLSLPRELSDSTVDKIVTKFAMQEVLEADGGAYMTLISHMPMAQGEVGKVRVFEGGPLQKLVTCSIVVPQIHLDSHMLYGFMPANSAVPHFTLDSVKAGEHYAFHLDMTPRVDLGAHTDYMNEVFLPLTEKFDAAEAIAGIERAHISPRQRAIMSPWMLVHRASEEAFKTLFSHAEGYLHYWYDLVENGVTSPVSGDELAARDKANRAAIFNPEIDPVWARVGGLIGSDASEQLRALLRGE
;
A
#
# COMPACT_ATOMS: atom_id res chain seq x y z
N MET A 1 -2.36 27.14 -9.90
CA MET A 1 -1.98 25.73 -9.64
C MET A 1 -3.27 25.01 -9.29
N SER A 2 -3.65 23.94 -10.00
CA SER A 2 -4.80 23.13 -9.60
C SER A 2 -4.53 22.50 -8.24
N GLN A 3 -5.47 22.60 -7.31
CA GLN A 3 -5.37 21.92 -6.01
C GLN A 3 -5.23 20.40 -6.26
N LEU A 4 -4.32 19.74 -5.53
CA LEU A 4 -4.21 18.28 -5.57
C LEU A 4 -5.52 17.66 -5.05
N SER A 5 -5.90 16.51 -5.58
CA SER A 5 -7.01 15.75 -5.01
C SER A 5 -6.62 15.17 -3.65
N LEU A 6 -7.60 14.94 -2.77
CA LEU A 6 -7.33 14.37 -1.44
C LEU A 6 -6.58 13.03 -1.48
N PRO A 7 -6.90 12.06 -2.37
CA PRO A 7 -6.17 10.80 -2.44
C PRO A 7 -4.71 11.03 -2.83
N ARG A 8 -4.49 11.88 -3.83
CA ARG A 8 -3.15 12.23 -4.27
C ARG A 8 -2.35 12.91 -3.17
N GLU A 9 -2.95 13.89 -2.48
CA GLU A 9 -2.30 14.61 -1.38
C GLU A 9 -1.90 13.67 -0.24
N LEU A 10 -2.78 12.75 0.14
CA LEU A 10 -2.49 11.75 1.18
C LEU A 10 -1.34 10.83 0.78
N SER A 11 -1.36 10.32 -0.46
CA SER A 11 -0.30 9.46 -0.98
C SER A 11 1.03 10.20 -1.11
N ASP A 12 1.06 11.33 -1.84
CA ASP A 12 2.28 12.09 -2.12
C ASP A 12 2.94 12.56 -0.82
N SER A 13 2.16 13.08 0.14
CA SER A 13 2.70 13.49 1.45
C SER A 13 3.24 12.32 2.28
N THR A 14 2.65 11.12 2.18
CA THR A 14 3.14 9.92 2.86
C THR A 14 4.44 9.43 2.24
N VAL A 15 4.53 9.40 0.90
CA VAL A 15 5.75 9.06 0.15
C VAL A 15 6.87 10.02 0.51
N ASP A 16 6.62 11.33 0.48
CA ASP A 16 7.63 12.35 0.79
C ASP A 16 8.17 12.21 2.22
N LYS A 17 7.30 11.89 3.19
CA LYS A 17 7.71 11.60 4.57
C LYS A 17 8.65 10.40 4.64
N ILE A 18 8.32 9.28 3.97
CA ILE A 18 9.13 8.05 3.98
C ILE A 18 10.49 8.30 3.30
N VAL A 19 10.46 8.87 2.10
CA VAL A 19 11.65 9.15 1.28
C VAL A 19 12.58 10.10 2.03
N THR A 20 12.05 11.16 2.63
CA THR A 20 12.84 12.12 3.42
C THR A 20 13.42 11.47 4.68
N LYS A 21 12.60 10.75 5.45
CA LYS A 21 13.00 10.10 6.71
C LYS A 21 14.17 9.13 6.52
N PHE A 22 14.14 8.37 5.43
CA PHE A 22 15.14 7.35 5.13
C PHE A 22 16.15 7.73 4.05
N ALA A 23 16.14 8.99 3.59
CA ALA A 23 17.00 9.51 2.53
C ALA A 23 17.00 8.63 1.25
N MET A 24 15.84 8.06 0.91
CA MET A 24 15.70 7.17 -0.25
C MET A 24 15.89 7.95 -1.56
N GLN A 25 16.33 7.25 -2.60
CA GLN A 25 16.55 7.81 -3.93
C GLN A 25 15.59 7.18 -4.92
N GLU A 26 14.99 7.98 -5.79
CA GLU A 26 14.12 7.48 -6.85
C GLU A 26 14.96 6.80 -7.94
N VAL A 27 14.53 5.60 -8.35
CA VAL A 27 15.06 4.90 -9.51
C VAL A 27 14.37 5.46 -10.74
N LEU A 28 15.14 6.19 -11.54
CA LEU A 28 14.68 6.83 -12.76
C LEU A 28 15.09 6.01 -13.99
N GLU A 29 14.26 6.10 -15.03
CA GLU A 29 14.59 5.61 -16.36
C GLU A 29 15.73 6.43 -16.99
N ALA A 30 16.30 5.93 -18.09
CA ALA A 30 17.44 6.56 -18.76
C ALA A 30 17.18 8.01 -19.23
N ASP A 31 15.93 8.36 -19.47
CA ASP A 31 15.47 9.70 -19.84
C ASP A 31 15.14 10.60 -18.63
N GLY A 32 15.37 10.11 -17.40
CA GLY A 32 14.98 10.77 -16.16
C GLY A 32 13.50 10.63 -15.82
N GLY A 33 12.76 9.81 -16.55
CA GLY A 33 11.35 9.50 -16.32
C GLY A 33 11.11 8.57 -15.13
N ALA A 34 9.84 8.36 -14.81
CA ALA A 34 9.43 7.43 -13.77
C ALA A 34 9.76 5.98 -14.16
N TYR A 35 9.88 5.09 -13.16
CA TYR A 35 10.19 3.67 -13.36
C TYR A 35 9.27 2.98 -14.39
N MET A 36 8.00 3.36 -14.44
CA MET A 36 7.08 2.86 -15.47
C MET A 36 5.98 3.89 -15.75
N THR A 37 5.74 4.19 -17.03
CA THR A 37 4.56 4.97 -17.45
C THR A 37 3.40 4.04 -17.75
N LEU A 38 2.22 4.34 -17.22
CA LEU A 38 1.00 3.55 -17.41
C LEU A 38 0.16 4.15 -18.53
N ILE A 39 0.00 3.40 -19.61
CA ILE A 39 -0.79 3.80 -20.78
C ILE A 39 -2.14 3.12 -20.73
N SER A 40 -3.21 3.87 -20.96
CA SER A 40 -4.55 3.30 -20.98
C SER A 40 -4.84 2.53 -22.26
N HIS A 41 -5.48 1.38 -22.07
CA HIS A 41 -6.03 0.51 -23.11
C HIS A 41 -7.54 0.69 -23.28
N MET A 42 -8.15 1.59 -22.52
CA MET A 42 -9.58 1.88 -22.60
C MET A 42 -9.91 2.78 -23.81
N PRO A 43 -10.91 2.44 -24.65
CA PRO A 43 -11.27 3.27 -25.82
C PRO A 43 -11.59 4.74 -25.48
N MET A 44 -12.19 4.97 -24.32
CA MET A 44 -12.63 6.27 -23.82
C MET A 44 -11.54 7.11 -23.14
N ALA A 45 -10.39 6.50 -22.81
CA ALA A 45 -9.26 7.19 -22.18
C ALA A 45 -7.98 6.76 -22.91
N GLN A 46 -7.49 7.56 -23.84
CA GLN A 46 -6.28 7.25 -24.59
C GLN A 46 -5.08 8.00 -24.00
N GLY A 47 -3.89 7.38 -24.02
CA GLY A 47 -2.65 7.99 -23.57
C GLY A 47 -2.25 7.63 -22.13
N GLU A 48 -1.33 8.41 -21.56
CA GLU A 48 -0.85 8.23 -20.19
C GLU A 48 -1.98 8.45 -19.18
N VAL A 49 -2.15 7.50 -18.29
CA VAL A 49 -3.12 7.56 -17.18
C VAL A 49 -2.46 7.43 -15.82
N GLY A 50 -1.14 7.27 -15.76
CA GLY A 50 -0.49 7.00 -14.50
C GLY A 50 0.98 6.67 -14.63
N LYS A 51 1.58 6.39 -13.48
CA LYS A 51 2.98 6.01 -13.38
C LYS A 51 3.26 5.18 -12.14
N VAL A 52 4.30 4.38 -12.23
CA VAL A 52 4.92 3.66 -11.13
C VAL A 52 6.23 4.37 -10.80
N ARG A 53 6.47 4.61 -9.52
CA ARG A 53 7.75 5.13 -9.02
C ARG A 53 8.34 4.13 -8.06
N VAL A 54 9.66 3.98 -8.08
CA VAL A 54 10.40 3.09 -7.19
C VAL A 54 11.48 3.90 -6.51
N PHE A 55 11.60 3.74 -5.20
CA PHE A 55 12.68 4.34 -4.41
C PHE A 55 13.46 3.26 -3.70
N GLU A 56 14.77 3.45 -3.64
CA GLU A 56 15.72 2.52 -3.02
C GLU A 56 16.65 3.27 -2.06
N GLY A 57 17.32 2.51 -1.20
CA GLY A 57 18.17 3.04 -0.12
C GLY A 57 17.46 3.08 1.24
N GLY A 58 18.21 3.47 2.27
CA GLY A 58 17.72 3.41 3.64
C GLY A 58 17.53 1.97 4.16
N PRO A 59 16.65 1.75 5.15
CA PRO A 59 16.42 0.44 5.76
C PRO A 59 15.41 -0.45 5.00
N LEU A 60 14.75 0.09 3.96
CA LEU A 60 13.77 -0.64 3.14
C LEU A 60 14.48 -1.42 2.02
N GLN A 61 13.87 -2.50 1.57
CA GLN A 61 14.23 -3.11 0.29
C GLN A 61 13.87 -2.18 -0.88
N LYS A 62 12.65 -1.63 -0.86
CA LYS A 62 12.17 -0.63 -1.82
C LYS A 62 10.86 0.01 -1.34
N LEU A 63 10.58 1.22 -1.79
CA LEU A 63 9.26 1.84 -1.75
C LEU A 63 8.72 1.90 -3.17
N VAL A 64 7.58 1.27 -3.43
CA VAL A 64 6.92 1.27 -4.73
C VAL A 64 5.64 2.09 -4.63
N THR A 65 5.37 2.94 -5.61
CA THR A 65 4.11 3.69 -5.72
C THR A 65 3.48 3.40 -7.07
N CYS A 66 2.15 3.37 -7.14
CA CYS A 66 1.37 3.28 -8.37
C CYS A 66 0.25 4.31 -8.32
N SER A 67 0.28 5.27 -9.24
CA SER A 67 -0.75 6.30 -9.38
C SER A 67 -1.46 6.11 -10.71
N ILE A 68 -2.79 6.06 -10.68
CA ILE A 68 -3.67 5.92 -11.85
C ILE A 68 -4.80 6.93 -11.73
N VAL A 69 -4.88 7.85 -12.69
CA VAL A 69 -5.90 8.90 -12.78
C VAL A 69 -6.57 8.85 -14.14
N VAL A 70 -7.87 8.55 -14.15
CA VAL A 70 -8.69 8.43 -15.36
C VAL A 70 -9.98 9.24 -15.18
N PRO A 71 -9.98 10.53 -15.55
CA PRO A 71 -11.13 11.41 -15.34
C PRO A 71 -12.43 10.90 -15.98
N GLN A 72 -12.34 10.22 -17.13
CA GLN A 72 -13.48 9.72 -17.91
C GLN A 72 -14.29 8.64 -17.18
N ILE A 73 -13.69 7.95 -16.21
CA ILE A 73 -14.38 6.99 -15.33
C ILE A 73 -14.38 7.46 -13.87
N HIS A 74 -14.07 8.74 -13.64
CA HIS A 74 -13.96 9.37 -12.32
C HIS A 74 -13.06 8.59 -11.35
N LEU A 75 -11.95 8.03 -11.85
CA LEU A 75 -10.98 7.29 -11.06
C LEU A 75 -9.77 8.16 -10.76
N ASP A 76 -9.38 8.18 -9.50
CA ASP A 76 -8.18 8.84 -8.99
C ASP A 76 -7.62 7.97 -7.85
N SER A 77 -6.61 7.16 -8.16
CA SER A 77 -6.15 6.04 -7.34
C SER A 77 -4.65 6.10 -7.13
N HIS A 78 -4.22 6.08 -5.87
CA HIS A 78 -2.82 6.12 -5.49
C HIS A 78 -2.53 5.06 -4.44
N MET A 79 -1.60 4.16 -4.76
CA MET A 79 -1.09 3.11 -3.87
C MET A 79 0.39 3.35 -3.60
N LEU A 80 0.82 3.06 -2.38
CA LEU A 80 2.21 2.87 -2.02
C LEU A 80 2.42 1.60 -1.19
N TYR A 81 3.59 1.01 -1.34
CA TYR A 81 4.03 -0.17 -0.62
C TYR A 81 5.51 -0.04 -0.25
N GLY A 82 5.80 0.09 1.04
CA GLY A 82 7.13 0.11 1.64
C GLY A 82 7.56 -1.30 2.04
N PHE A 83 8.36 -1.94 1.21
CA PHE A 83 8.86 -3.29 1.45
C PHE A 83 10.10 -3.27 2.35
N MET A 84 10.01 -3.97 3.46
CA MET A 84 11.15 -4.25 4.35
C MET A 84 11.98 -5.41 3.78
N PRO A 85 13.29 -5.50 4.10
CA PRO A 85 14.13 -6.62 3.68
C PRO A 85 13.48 -7.99 3.99
N ALA A 86 13.69 -8.96 3.10
CA ALA A 86 13.01 -10.27 3.16
C ALA A 86 13.26 -11.02 4.49
N ASN A 87 14.41 -10.80 5.11
CA ASN A 87 14.82 -11.38 6.39
C ASN A 87 14.50 -10.49 7.61
N SER A 88 13.74 -9.40 7.43
CA SER A 88 13.31 -8.52 8.52
C SER A 88 11.95 -8.92 9.06
N ALA A 89 11.79 -8.91 10.39
CA ALA A 89 10.51 -9.14 11.06
C ALA A 89 9.62 -7.89 11.09
N VAL A 90 10.16 -6.72 10.71
CA VAL A 90 9.37 -5.48 10.61
C VAL A 90 8.33 -5.63 9.49
N PRO A 91 7.03 -5.35 9.76
CA PRO A 91 5.99 -5.45 8.76
C PRO A 91 6.22 -4.50 7.58
N HIS A 92 5.67 -4.84 6.42
CA HIS A 92 5.61 -3.88 5.31
C HIS A 92 4.60 -2.79 5.63
N PHE A 93 4.81 -1.58 5.12
CA PHE A 93 3.82 -0.51 5.22
C PHE A 93 3.09 -0.34 3.89
N THR A 94 1.77 -0.21 3.90
CA THR A 94 1.00 0.02 2.68
C THR A 94 -0.16 0.97 2.92
N LEU A 95 -0.40 1.82 1.93
CA LEU A 95 -1.47 2.79 1.91
C LEU A 95 -2.02 2.89 0.48
N ASP A 96 -3.30 2.64 0.32
CA ASP A 96 -4.07 2.95 -0.88
C ASP A 96 -5.07 4.04 -0.57
N SER A 97 -5.21 4.99 -1.48
CA SER A 97 -6.13 6.11 -1.39
C SER A 97 -6.79 6.31 -2.74
N VAL A 98 -8.12 6.35 -2.76
CA VAL A 98 -8.90 6.32 -4.00
C VAL A 98 -10.08 7.27 -3.91
N LYS A 99 -10.33 8.02 -4.98
CA LYS A 99 -11.63 8.63 -5.29
C LYS A 99 -12.18 7.95 -6.54
N ALA A 100 -13.39 7.40 -6.41
CA ALA A 100 -14.12 6.72 -7.48
C ALA A 100 -15.54 7.28 -7.55
N GLY A 101 -15.80 8.15 -8.53
CA GLY A 101 -17.03 8.92 -8.59
C GLY A 101 -17.17 9.86 -7.39
N GLU A 102 -18.26 9.69 -6.65
CA GLU A 102 -18.60 10.45 -5.43
C GLU A 102 -18.07 9.82 -4.14
N HIS A 103 -17.41 8.66 -4.23
CA HIS A 103 -16.94 7.92 -3.06
C HIS A 103 -15.44 7.99 -2.91
N TYR A 104 -14.98 8.08 -1.66
CA TYR A 104 -13.59 7.82 -1.29
C TYR A 104 -13.45 6.39 -0.78
N ALA A 105 -12.30 5.78 -1.03
CA ALA A 105 -11.93 4.51 -0.44
C ALA A 105 -10.45 4.53 -0.05
N PHE A 106 -10.10 3.74 0.96
CA PHE A 106 -8.73 3.60 1.40
C PHE A 106 -8.44 2.23 1.97
N HIS A 107 -7.15 1.90 1.94
CA HIS A 107 -6.54 0.75 2.58
C HIS A 107 -5.31 1.27 3.33
N LEU A 108 -5.17 0.96 4.62
CA LEU A 108 -4.01 1.29 5.42
C LEU A 108 -3.66 0.07 6.26
N ASP A 109 -2.47 -0.48 6.07
CA ASP A 109 -2.03 -1.67 6.78
C ASP A 109 -0.53 -1.68 7.06
N MET A 110 -0.17 -2.49 8.06
CA MET A 110 1.17 -3.03 8.22
C MET A 110 1.13 -4.53 7.96
N THR A 111 1.54 -4.98 6.78
CA THR A 111 1.41 -6.38 6.41
C THR A 111 2.34 -7.26 7.25
N PRO A 112 1.82 -8.27 7.98
CA PRO A 112 2.62 -9.06 8.93
C PRO A 112 3.81 -9.78 8.28
N ARG A 113 4.85 -10.11 9.06
CA ARG A 113 5.97 -10.95 8.59
C ARG A 113 5.95 -12.39 9.08
N VAL A 114 5.11 -12.71 10.06
CA VAL A 114 4.80 -14.10 10.45
C VAL A 114 3.28 -14.36 10.53
N ASP A 115 2.86 -15.62 10.68
CA ASP A 115 1.46 -15.97 10.95
C ASP A 115 1.09 -15.52 12.37
N LEU A 116 0.11 -14.63 12.50
CA LEU A 116 -0.21 -14.02 13.81
C LEU A 116 -0.88 -15.00 14.78
N GLY A 117 -1.62 -16.00 14.27
CA GLY A 117 -2.28 -17.01 15.10
C GLY A 117 -1.29 -18.00 15.70
N ALA A 118 -0.20 -18.30 14.98
CA ALA A 118 0.89 -19.14 15.46
C ALA A 118 1.91 -18.41 16.34
N HIS A 119 2.00 -17.08 16.24
CA HIS A 119 3.03 -16.26 16.90
C HIS A 119 2.42 -15.08 17.67
N THR A 120 1.70 -15.37 18.75
CA THR A 120 1.00 -14.35 19.55
C THR A 120 1.93 -13.34 20.21
N ASP A 121 3.16 -13.71 20.55
CA ASP A 121 4.14 -12.78 21.13
C ASP A 121 4.53 -11.69 20.12
N TYR A 122 4.78 -12.07 18.87
CA TYR A 122 5.00 -11.12 17.78
C TYR A 122 3.76 -10.27 17.52
N MET A 123 2.57 -10.87 17.54
CA MET A 123 1.31 -10.12 17.42
C MET A 123 1.16 -9.08 18.54
N ASN A 124 1.53 -9.43 19.77
CA ASN A 124 1.47 -8.53 20.93
C ASN A 124 2.54 -7.42 20.87
N GLU A 125 3.74 -7.73 20.39
CA GLU A 125 4.82 -6.75 20.22
C GLU A 125 4.49 -5.76 19.11
N VAL A 126 4.06 -6.26 17.94
CA VAL A 126 3.96 -5.45 16.71
C VAL A 126 2.57 -4.86 16.50
N PHE A 127 1.50 -5.61 16.76
CA PHE A 127 0.15 -5.20 16.33
C PHE A 127 -0.75 -4.74 17.47
N LEU A 128 -0.63 -5.32 18.66
CA LEU A 128 -1.44 -4.89 19.81
C LEU A 128 -1.31 -3.39 20.12
N PRO A 129 -0.13 -2.72 20.00
CA PRO A 129 -0.01 -1.28 20.20
C PRO A 129 -0.80 -0.42 19.19
N LEU A 130 -1.20 -0.97 18.05
CA LEU A 130 -2.06 -0.27 17.09
C LEU A 130 -3.53 -0.20 17.52
N THR A 131 -3.95 -1.03 18.47
CA THR A 131 -5.38 -1.23 18.79
C THR A 131 -6.11 0.08 19.05
N GLU A 132 -5.53 0.99 19.84
CA GLU A 132 -6.14 2.29 20.12
C GLU A 132 -6.33 3.13 18.84
N LYS A 133 -5.34 3.13 17.93
CA LYS A 133 -5.42 3.87 16.66
C LYS A 133 -6.42 3.25 15.69
N PHE A 134 -6.46 1.92 15.65
CA PHE A 134 -7.40 1.14 14.85
C PHE A 134 -8.84 1.39 15.32
N ASP A 135 -9.12 1.25 16.62
CA ASP A 135 -10.45 1.46 17.20
C ASP A 135 -10.91 2.92 17.01
N ALA A 136 -10.01 3.88 17.19
CA ALA A 136 -10.31 5.29 16.93
C ALA A 136 -10.66 5.55 15.46
N ALA A 137 -9.99 4.89 14.52
CA ALA A 137 -10.30 5.00 13.10
C ALA A 137 -11.65 4.34 12.77
N GLU A 138 -11.92 3.14 13.27
CA GLU A 138 -13.20 2.42 13.06
C GLU A 138 -14.41 3.22 13.60
N ALA A 139 -14.19 4.08 14.60
CA ALA A 139 -15.23 4.92 15.20
C ALA A 139 -15.54 6.21 14.40
N ILE A 140 -14.84 6.51 13.31
CA ILE A 140 -15.05 7.72 12.51
C ILE A 140 -16.46 7.70 11.89
N ALA A 141 -17.24 8.75 12.13
CA ALA A 141 -18.52 8.92 11.46
C ALA A 141 -18.30 9.12 9.95
N GLY A 142 -18.98 8.32 9.12
CA GLY A 142 -18.91 8.44 7.67
C GLY A 142 -17.83 7.58 7.01
N ILE A 143 -17.23 6.63 7.73
CA ILE A 143 -16.57 5.47 7.12
C ILE A 143 -17.47 4.23 7.15
N GLU A 144 -17.31 3.37 6.15
CA GLU A 144 -18.01 2.08 6.04
C GLU A 144 -17.01 1.02 5.58
N ARG A 145 -17.03 -0.16 6.20
CA ARG A 145 -16.11 -1.26 5.81
C ARG A 145 -16.28 -1.61 4.34
N ALA A 146 -15.16 -1.59 3.60
CA ALA A 146 -15.16 -2.05 2.23
C ALA A 146 -15.27 -3.58 2.18
N HIS A 147 -15.96 -4.07 1.14
CA HIS A 147 -16.09 -5.50 0.93
C HIS A 147 -14.78 -6.08 0.39
N ILE A 148 -14.12 -6.87 1.22
CA ILE A 148 -12.98 -7.72 0.85
C ILE A 148 -13.28 -9.17 1.19
N SER A 149 -12.76 -10.08 0.38
CA SER A 149 -13.01 -11.52 0.55
C SER A 149 -12.35 -12.06 1.83
N PRO A 150 -12.83 -13.19 2.37
CA PRO A 150 -12.14 -13.88 3.46
C PRO A 150 -10.68 -14.22 3.14
N ARG A 151 -10.36 -14.52 1.86
CA ARG A 151 -8.99 -14.80 1.41
C ARG A 151 -8.10 -13.55 1.51
N GLN A 152 -8.61 -12.38 1.13
CA GLN A 152 -7.88 -11.11 1.30
C GLN A 152 -7.69 -10.79 2.80
N ARG A 153 -8.71 -11.00 3.64
CA ARG A 153 -8.59 -10.79 5.09
C ARG A 153 -7.54 -11.68 5.74
N ALA A 154 -7.39 -12.92 5.27
CA ALA A 154 -6.46 -13.89 5.87
C ALA A 154 -4.98 -13.59 5.61
N ILE A 155 -4.66 -12.80 4.58
CA ILE A 155 -3.27 -12.50 4.18
C ILE A 155 -2.79 -11.10 4.58
N MET A 156 -3.71 -10.25 5.06
CA MET A 156 -3.44 -8.91 5.59
C MET A 156 -3.50 -8.91 7.12
N SER A 157 -3.16 -7.79 7.76
CA SER A 157 -3.27 -7.72 9.22
C SER A 157 -4.73 -7.59 9.70
N PRO A 158 -5.06 -8.11 10.90
CA PRO A 158 -6.35 -7.84 11.54
C PRO A 158 -6.57 -6.36 11.93
N TRP A 159 -5.51 -5.54 11.96
CA TRP A 159 -5.53 -4.10 12.25
C TRP A 159 -5.51 -3.24 10.99
N MET A 160 -5.71 -3.86 9.83
CA MET A 160 -5.88 -3.19 8.54
C MET A 160 -7.17 -2.37 8.53
N LEU A 161 -7.06 -1.11 8.12
CA LEU A 161 -8.21 -0.26 7.85
C LEU A 161 -8.54 -0.33 6.36
N VAL A 162 -9.67 -0.94 6.00
CA VAL A 162 -10.16 -1.05 4.62
C VAL A 162 -11.59 -0.53 4.50
N HIS A 163 -11.76 0.68 4.00
CA HIS A 163 -13.02 1.40 4.12
C HIS A 163 -13.36 2.23 2.90
N ARG A 164 -14.65 2.49 2.75
CA ARG A 164 -15.19 3.63 2.02
C ARG A 164 -15.36 4.79 3.00
N ALA A 165 -15.27 6.01 2.50
CA ALA A 165 -15.41 7.22 3.29
C ALA A 165 -16.21 8.29 2.54
N SER A 166 -16.95 9.09 3.29
CA SER A 166 -17.32 10.45 2.86
C SER A 166 -16.07 11.32 2.73
N GLU A 167 -16.16 12.45 2.03
CA GLU A 167 -15.02 13.37 1.88
C GLU A 167 -14.51 13.87 3.25
N GLU A 168 -15.41 14.25 4.15
CA GLU A 168 -15.05 14.75 5.49
C GLU A 168 -14.37 13.67 6.34
N ALA A 169 -14.87 12.43 6.29
CA ALA A 169 -14.23 11.29 6.96
C ALA A 169 -12.89 10.91 6.31
N PHE A 170 -12.75 11.12 5.00
CA PHE A 170 -11.48 10.88 4.32
C PHE A 170 -10.41 11.90 4.75
N LYS A 171 -10.78 13.16 4.97
CA LYS A 171 -9.83 14.19 5.48
C LYS A 171 -9.25 13.81 6.84
N THR A 172 -10.02 13.14 7.71
CA THR A 172 -9.50 12.70 9.02
C THR A 172 -8.46 11.59 8.90
N LEU A 173 -8.49 10.80 7.82
CA LEU A 173 -7.54 9.71 7.56
C LEU A 173 -6.08 10.17 7.55
N PHE A 174 -5.81 11.41 7.16
CA PHE A 174 -4.45 11.96 7.14
C PHE A 174 -3.75 11.80 8.50
N SER A 175 -4.47 12.08 9.59
CA SER A 175 -3.94 11.93 10.95
C SER A 175 -3.77 10.47 11.38
N HIS A 176 -4.65 9.57 10.92
CA HIS A 176 -4.55 8.13 11.21
C HIS A 176 -3.42 7.46 10.42
N ALA A 177 -3.26 7.80 9.14
CA ALA A 177 -2.14 7.36 8.32
C ALA A 177 -0.81 7.82 8.91
N GLU A 178 -0.73 9.07 9.38
CA GLU A 178 0.44 9.57 10.10
C GLU A 178 0.71 8.81 11.41
N GLY A 179 -0.33 8.47 12.17
CA GLY A 179 -0.21 7.69 13.39
C GLY A 179 0.34 6.26 13.15
N TYR A 180 -0.12 5.59 12.10
CA TYR A 180 0.42 4.28 11.68
C TYR A 180 1.85 4.42 11.17
N LEU A 181 2.12 5.45 10.37
CA LEU A 181 3.43 5.70 9.78
C LEU A 181 4.50 5.97 10.86
N HIS A 182 4.18 6.81 11.85
CA HIS A 182 5.10 7.08 12.97
C HIS A 182 5.40 5.81 13.77
N TYR A 183 4.37 5.02 14.08
CA TYR A 183 4.59 3.75 14.78
C TYR A 183 5.42 2.78 13.95
N TRP A 184 5.19 2.72 12.64
CA TRP A 184 6.01 1.91 11.74
C TRP A 184 7.47 2.38 11.72
N TYR A 185 7.74 3.69 11.75
CA TYR A 185 9.10 4.21 11.92
C TYR A 185 9.75 3.74 13.22
N ASP A 186 9.00 3.74 14.33
CA ASP A 186 9.51 3.25 15.61
C ASP A 186 9.92 1.76 15.51
N LEU A 187 9.14 0.94 14.79
CA LEU A 187 9.50 -0.47 14.55
C LEU A 187 10.74 -0.61 13.64
N VAL A 188 10.88 0.24 12.62
CA VAL A 188 12.05 0.23 11.74
C VAL A 188 13.32 0.64 12.50
N GLU A 189 13.24 1.64 13.37
CA GLU A 189 14.39 2.15 14.14
C GLU A 189 14.82 1.23 15.27
N ASN A 190 13.85 0.67 16.01
CA ASN A 190 14.14 -0.19 17.16
C ASN A 190 14.33 -1.67 16.77
N GLY A 191 13.88 -2.05 15.58
CA GLY A 191 13.80 -3.44 15.16
C GLY A 191 12.64 -4.18 15.83
N VAL A 192 12.42 -5.41 15.37
CA VAL A 192 11.37 -6.31 15.88
C VAL A 192 11.99 -7.68 16.11
N THR A 193 11.67 -8.29 17.24
CA THR A 193 12.17 -9.63 17.55
C THR A 193 11.47 -10.66 16.66
N SER A 194 12.24 -11.35 15.82
CA SER A 194 11.69 -12.42 14.98
C SER A 194 11.44 -13.69 15.81
N PRO A 195 10.23 -14.28 15.76
CA PRO A 195 9.97 -15.57 16.39
C PRO A 195 10.46 -16.76 15.53
N VAL A 196 10.94 -16.50 14.30
CA VAL A 196 11.38 -17.49 13.32
C VAL A 196 12.71 -17.09 12.68
N SER A 197 13.33 -17.99 11.93
CA SER A 197 14.59 -17.71 11.23
C SER A 197 14.42 -16.71 10.07
N GLY A 198 15.54 -16.10 9.63
CA GLY A 198 15.54 -15.19 8.47
C GLY A 198 15.10 -15.87 7.17
N ASP A 199 15.40 -17.15 7.00
CA ASP A 199 14.98 -17.92 5.82
C ASP A 199 13.46 -18.18 5.83
N GLU A 200 12.88 -18.43 7.01
CA GLU A 200 11.42 -18.56 7.17
C GLU A 200 10.71 -17.23 6.90
N LEU A 201 11.27 -16.11 7.35
CA LEU A 201 10.75 -14.76 7.03
C LEU A 201 10.78 -14.52 5.51
N ALA A 202 11.88 -14.85 4.83
CA ALA A 202 12.01 -14.65 3.40
C ALA A 202 11.07 -15.57 2.60
N ALA A 203 10.89 -16.82 3.03
CA ALA A 203 9.95 -17.75 2.42
C ALA A 203 8.50 -17.26 2.58
N ARG A 204 8.13 -16.80 3.78
CA ARG A 204 6.81 -16.18 4.01
C ARG A 204 6.63 -14.96 3.14
N ASP A 205 7.61 -14.06 3.10
CA ASP A 205 7.54 -12.78 2.36
C ASP A 205 7.13 -13.03 0.91
N LYS A 206 7.87 -13.92 0.26
CA LYS A 206 7.60 -14.34 -1.11
C LYS A 206 6.19 -14.92 -1.26
N ALA A 207 5.79 -15.83 -0.38
CA ALA A 207 4.47 -16.47 -0.46
C ALA A 207 3.31 -15.46 -0.23
N ASN A 208 3.46 -14.56 0.73
CA ASN A 208 2.44 -13.57 1.08
C ASN A 208 2.31 -12.50 -0.01
N ARG A 209 3.42 -11.98 -0.56
CA ARG A 209 3.39 -11.06 -1.70
C ARG A 209 2.79 -11.72 -2.93
N ALA A 210 3.13 -12.97 -3.21
CA ALA A 210 2.51 -13.73 -4.29
C ALA A 210 0.99 -13.86 -4.11
N ALA A 211 0.49 -13.98 -2.87
CA ALA A 211 -0.93 -14.03 -2.58
C ALA A 211 -1.63 -12.66 -2.70
N ILE A 212 -1.04 -11.59 -2.15
CA ILE A 212 -1.61 -10.23 -2.17
C ILE A 212 -1.76 -9.72 -3.61
N PHE A 213 -0.78 -10.02 -4.46
CA PHE A 213 -0.76 -9.59 -5.86
C PHE A 213 -1.29 -10.66 -6.84
N ASN A 214 -2.12 -11.59 -6.35
CA ASN A 214 -2.76 -12.61 -7.18
C ASN A 214 -4.17 -12.16 -7.64
N PRO A 215 -4.46 -12.11 -8.96
CA PRO A 215 -5.78 -11.73 -9.47
C PRO A 215 -6.92 -12.67 -9.08
N GLU A 216 -6.64 -13.93 -8.70
CA GLU A 216 -7.63 -14.87 -8.19
C GLU A 216 -8.00 -14.63 -6.70
N ILE A 217 -7.15 -13.90 -5.97
CA ILE A 217 -7.41 -13.51 -4.57
C ILE A 217 -7.96 -12.09 -4.52
N ASP A 218 -7.33 -11.18 -5.26
CA ASP A 218 -7.78 -9.80 -5.39
C ASP A 218 -8.20 -9.47 -6.84
N PRO A 219 -9.52 -9.41 -7.11
CA PRO A 219 -10.03 -9.13 -8.45
C PRO A 219 -9.74 -7.70 -8.93
N VAL A 220 -9.21 -6.81 -8.09
CA VAL A 220 -8.76 -5.47 -8.52
C VAL A 220 -7.73 -5.57 -9.64
N TRP A 221 -6.87 -6.61 -9.64
CA TRP A 221 -5.84 -6.79 -10.65
C TRP A 221 -6.39 -7.07 -12.05
N ALA A 222 -7.56 -7.69 -12.14
CA ALA A 222 -8.26 -7.83 -13.41
C ALA A 222 -8.77 -6.48 -13.94
N ARG A 223 -9.21 -5.58 -13.04
CA ARG A 223 -9.64 -4.22 -13.41
C ARG A 223 -8.46 -3.36 -13.84
N VAL A 224 -7.35 -3.42 -13.10
CA VAL A 224 -6.10 -2.77 -13.47
C VAL A 224 -5.64 -3.28 -14.84
N GLY A 225 -5.61 -4.60 -15.06
CA GLY A 225 -5.25 -5.18 -16.36
C GLY A 225 -6.17 -4.74 -17.51
N GLY A 226 -7.48 -4.61 -17.26
CA GLY A 226 -8.41 -4.04 -18.25
C GLY A 226 -8.15 -2.56 -18.57
N LEU A 227 -7.56 -1.81 -17.64
CA LEU A 227 -7.25 -0.40 -17.80
C LEU A 227 -5.90 -0.17 -18.49
N ILE A 228 -4.83 -0.80 -18.01
CA ILE A 228 -3.45 -0.55 -18.48
C ILE A 228 -2.88 -1.64 -19.40
N GLY A 229 -3.68 -2.67 -19.71
CA GLY A 229 -3.25 -3.84 -20.47
C GLY A 229 -2.66 -4.96 -19.58
N SER A 230 -2.68 -6.19 -20.11
CA SER A 230 -2.19 -7.39 -19.42
C SER A 230 -0.71 -7.30 -19.08
N ASP A 231 0.10 -6.83 -20.02
CA ASP A 231 1.56 -6.87 -19.92
C ASP A 231 2.05 -5.87 -18.88
N ALA A 232 1.50 -4.65 -18.90
CA ALA A 232 1.81 -3.64 -17.90
C ALA A 232 1.32 -4.05 -16.50
N SER A 233 0.13 -4.66 -16.41
CA SER A 233 -0.39 -5.19 -15.15
C SER A 233 0.47 -6.33 -14.60
N GLU A 234 0.98 -7.24 -15.44
CA GLU A 234 1.93 -8.27 -14.99
C GLU A 234 3.26 -7.68 -14.56
N GLN A 235 3.83 -6.72 -15.31
CA GLN A 235 5.08 -6.05 -14.92
C GLN A 235 4.96 -5.36 -13.56
N LEU A 236 3.87 -4.62 -13.32
CA LEU A 236 3.60 -4.01 -12.02
C LEU A 236 3.48 -5.07 -10.91
N ARG A 237 2.75 -6.16 -11.14
CA ARG A 237 2.60 -7.21 -10.14
C ARG A 237 3.90 -7.96 -9.88
N ALA A 238 4.73 -8.21 -10.90
CA ALA A 238 6.05 -8.82 -10.76
C ALA A 238 6.95 -7.95 -9.87
N LEU A 239 7.00 -6.63 -10.12
CA LEU A 239 7.70 -5.67 -9.27
C LEU A 239 7.24 -5.73 -7.80
N LEU A 240 5.93 -5.77 -7.57
CA LEU A 240 5.32 -5.85 -6.24
C LEU A 240 5.58 -7.20 -5.56
N ARG A 241 5.71 -8.30 -6.31
CA ARG A 241 6.14 -9.61 -5.81
C ARG A 241 7.66 -9.72 -5.58
N GLY A 242 8.43 -8.79 -6.11
CA GLY A 242 9.89 -8.74 -5.95
C GLY A 242 10.63 -9.62 -6.95
N GLU A 243 10.05 -9.79 -8.14
CA GLU A 243 10.59 -10.54 -9.28
C GLU A 243 11.41 -9.67 -10.22
#